data_AF-A0A974SC69-F1
#
_entry.id   AF-A0A974SC69-F1
#
_cell.length_a   1.000
_cell.length_b   1.000
_cell.length_c   1.000
_cell.angle_alpha   90.00
_cell.angle_beta   90.00
_cell.angle_gamma   90.00
#
_symmetry.space_group_name_H-M   'P 1'
#
loop_
_entity.id
_entity.type
_entity.pdbx_description
1 polymer ?
#
loop_
_entity_poly.entity_id
_entity_poly.type
_entity_poly.pdbx_seq_one_letter_code
_entity_poly.pdbx_strand_id
1 'polypeptide(L)'
;MDFKRKLVPLVATAALMVTTLAGCSGSNNSAAESSASPEGTAKSETGSQKASIKAMTILFGNPPATENNKALEDLEKRGNVDLDVTFVPSEAYTDKLSVAVSAGNSYDLLLMDGGKDDKFSNLVKMGAFHDLTPYIEKTKNISQIDDTVWNGIKVDGKLYGIPRPRGLYGGGEANILIARTGWTNTTWLYRRQWMS
;
A
#
# COMPACT_ATOMS: atom_id res chain seq x y z
N MET A 1 69.68 -29.06 2.15
CA MET A 1 69.87 -28.93 0.70
C MET A 1 68.54 -29.19 0.02
N ASP A 2 67.94 -28.33 -0.79
CA ASP A 2 68.19 -26.89 -0.97
C ASP A 2 66.89 -26.17 -1.36
N PHE A 3 66.36 -25.34 -0.45
CA PHE A 3 65.20 -24.47 -0.68
C PHE A 3 65.66 -23.21 -1.43
N LYS A 4 66.06 -23.34 -2.69
CA LYS A 4 66.60 -22.23 -3.50
C LYS A 4 66.17 -22.36 -4.96
N ARG A 5 65.84 -21.21 -5.58
CA ARG A 5 65.12 -21.04 -6.86
C ARG A 5 63.62 -21.35 -6.68
N LYS A 6 62.69 -20.38 -6.67
CA LYS A 6 62.67 -19.07 -7.35
C LYS A 6 62.08 -17.99 -6.43
N LEU A 7 62.87 -16.96 -6.13
CA LEU A 7 62.44 -15.77 -5.40
C LEU A 7 63.12 -14.56 -6.05
N VAL A 8 62.35 -13.48 -6.29
CA VAL A 8 62.80 -12.14 -6.78
C VAL A 8 63.31 -12.14 -8.24
N PRO A 9 63.16 -11.07 -9.06
CA PRO A 9 62.51 -9.73 -8.90
C PRO A 9 61.19 -9.57 -9.72
N LEU A 10 60.19 -8.72 -9.38
CA LEU A 10 60.10 -7.24 -9.34
C LEU A 10 59.54 -6.62 -10.66
N VAL A 11 58.68 -5.60 -10.51
CA VAL A 11 58.19 -4.61 -11.51
C VAL A 11 56.89 -4.91 -12.28
N ALA A 12 56.00 -3.89 -12.29
CA ALA A 12 54.87 -3.65 -13.20
C ALA A 12 53.64 -4.59 -13.18
N THR A 13 52.77 -4.43 -12.18
CA THR A 13 51.37 -4.01 -12.45
C THR A 13 50.79 -3.27 -11.22
N ALA A 14 51.15 -2.00 -11.07
CA ALA A 14 50.45 -1.09 -10.17
C ALA A 14 49.63 -0.12 -11.02
N ALA A 15 48.31 -0.12 -10.85
CA ALA A 15 47.40 1.04 -10.90
C ALA A 15 45.94 0.59 -11.06
N LEU A 16 45.02 1.51 -10.72
CA LEU A 16 43.58 1.53 -11.07
C LEU A 16 42.67 0.56 -10.28
N MET A 17 41.66 1.00 -9.52
CA MET A 17 41.19 2.35 -9.17
C MET A 17 40.59 2.36 -7.75
N VAL A 18 40.81 3.44 -6.99
CA VAL A 18 40.13 3.74 -5.72
C VAL A 18 39.64 5.19 -5.77
N THR A 19 38.40 5.42 -5.33
CA THR A 19 37.73 6.70 -5.03
C THR A 19 37.70 7.81 -6.10
N THR A 20 36.48 8.24 -6.44
CA THR A 20 36.11 9.67 -6.40
C THR A 20 34.77 9.84 -5.69
N LEU A 21 34.77 10.67 -4.63
CA LEU A 21 33.57 11.20 -3.98
C LEU A 21 33.81 12.70 -3.76
N ALA A 22 32.72 13.48 -3.76
CA ALA A 22 32.63 14.93 -3.54
C ALA A 22 32.99 15.86 -4.72
N GLY A 23 32.26 16.98 -4.77
CA GLY A 23 32.80 18.24 -5.32
C GLY A 23 32.08 18.85 -6.53
N CYS A 24 30.83 19.29 -6.39
CA CYS A 24 30.36 20.44 -7.18
C CYS A 24 30.24 21.66 -6.26
N SER A 25 31.33 22.44 -6.21
CA SER A 25 31.45 23.68 -5.45
C SER A 25 32.32 24.62 -6.27
N GLY A 26 31.71 25.63 -6.89
CA GLY A 26 32.40 26.60 -7.75
C GLY A 26 32.07 28.04 -7.37
N SER A 27 33.02 28.73 -6.77
CA SER A 27 33.15 30.20 -6.81
C SER A 27 34.06 30.55 -8.01
N ASN A 28 34.11 31.75 -8.60
CA ASN A 28 33.76 33.11 -8.14
C ASN A 28 33.38 33.95 -9.40
N ASN A 29 33.07 35.27 -9.44
CA ASN A 29 33.22 36.40 -8.51
C ASN A 29 32.26 37.56 -8.89
N SER A 30 32.23 38.60 -8.04
CA SER A 30 31.87 40.01 -8.33
C SER A 30 30.43 40.40 -8.68
N ALA A 31 29.79 40.97 -7.65
CA ALA A 31 29.19 42.31 -7.62
C ALA A 31 27.65 42.49 -7.66
N ALA A 32 27.23 43.29 -6.68
CA ALA A 32 26.05 44.17 -6.60
C ALA A 32 24.67 43.62 -6.17
N GLU A 33 24.23 44.25 -5.07
CA GLU A 33 22.88 44.62 -4.66
C GLU A 33 21.90 43.64 -4.00
N SER A 34 21.46 44.11 -2.83
CA SER A 34 20.39 43.59 -1.99
C SER A 34 19.07 44.24 -2.40
N SER A 35 17.99 43.47 -2.51
CA SER A 35 16.64 43.98 -2.28
C SER A 35 15.62 42.89 -1.98
N ALA A 36 14.98 43.07 -0.81
CA ALA A 36 13.63 42.69 -0.41
C ALA A 36 12.86 41.60 -1.19
N SER A 37 12.49 40.55 -0.45
CA SER A 37 11.30 39.75 -0.73
C SER A 37 10.02 40.59 -0.62
N PRO A 38 9.01 40.32 -1.46
CA PRO A 38 7.62 40.47 -1.09
C PRO A 38 6.98 39.10 -0.83
N GLU A 39 6.44 38.96 0.38
CA GLU A 39 5.70 37.80 0.87
C GLU A 39 4.33 37.70 0.18
N GLY A 40 4.28 37.00 -0.95
CA GLY A 40 3.05 36.73 -1.69
C GLY A 40 2.24 35.62 -1.03
N THR A 41 1.24 35.98 -0.21
CA THR A 41 0.31 35.03 0.41
C THR A 41 -0.55 34.32 -0.65
N ALA A 42 -0.06 33.20 -1.17
CA ALA A 42 -0.84 32.31 -2.01
C ALA A 42 -1.87 31.55 -1.14
N LYS A 43 -3.09 32.08 -1.06
CA LYS A 43 -4.26 31.36 -0.52
C LYS A 43 -4.51 30.13 -1.40
N SER A 44 -3.87 29.01 -1.06
CA SER A 44 -4.10 27.74 -1.73
C SER A 44 -5.49 27.23 -1.34
N GLU A 45 -6.48 27.54 -2.18
CA GLU A 45 -7.74 26.80 -2.16
C GLU A 45 -7.42 25.35 -2.52
N THR A 46 -7.25 24.53 -1.48
CA THR A 46 -7.07 23.09 -1.61
C THR A 46 -8.41 22.49 -2.04
N GLY A 47 -8.69 22.61 -3.34
CA GLY A 47 -9.56 21.67 -4.03
C GLY A 47 -8.92 20.30 -3.87
N SER A 48 -9.34 19.57 -2.84
CA SER A 48 -8.77 18.27 -2.49
C SER A 48 -9.00 17.30 -3.65
N GLN A 49 -7.98 17.11 -4.49
CA GLN A 49 -7.97 16.08 -5.52
C GLN A 49 -8.37 14.75 -4.85
N LYS A 50 -9.36 14.09 -5.44
CA LYS A 50 -9.77 12.76 -5.01
C LYS A 50 -8.58 11.80 -5.11
N ALA A 51 -8.47 10.87 -4.16
CA ALA A 51 -7.53 9.77 -4.32
C ALA A 51 -8.15 8.73 -5.26
N SER A 52 -7.40 8.25 -6.25
CA SER A 52 -7.80 7.05 -6.98
C SER A 52 -7.44 5.82 -6.15
N ILE A 53 -8.35 4.86 -6.08
CA ILE A 53 -8.18 3.58 -5.37
C ILE A 53 -8.48 2.46 -6.35
N LYS A 54 -7.56 1.49 -6.45
CA LYS A 54 -7.77 0.30 -7.25
C LYS A 54 -8.08 -0.92 -6.37
N ALA A 55 -9.26 -1.50 -6.54
CA ALA A 55 -9.75 -2.63 -5.77
C ALA A 55 -9.91 -3.90 -6.63
N MET A 56 -9.66 -5.08 -6.06
CA MET A 56 -10.02 -6.36 -6.68
C MET A 56 -10.95 -7.16 -5.77
N THR A 57 -12.08 -7.61 -6.31
CA THR A 57 -13.10 -8.37 -5.58
C THR A 57 -13.63 -9.56 -6.37
N ILE A 58 -14.19 -10.54 -5.66
CA ILE A 58 -14.88 -11.69 -6.26
C ILE A 58 -16.18 -11.22 -6.90
N LEU A 59 -16.47 -11.80 -8.06
CA LEU A 59 -17.76 -11.78 -8.73
C LEU A 59 -18.42 -13.15 -8.65
N PHE A 60 -19.64 -13.19 -8.12
CA PHE A 60 -20.53 -14.34 -8.15
C PHE A 60 -21.71 -14.04 -9.09
N GLY A 61 -21.70 -14.64 -10.29
CA GLY A 61 -22.72 -14.40 -11.32
C GLY A 61 -22.45 -13.17 -12.19
N ASN A 62 -23.51 -12.45 -12.58
CA ASN A 62 -23.40 -11.32 -13.50
C ASN A 62 -22.72 -10.10 -12.85
N PRO A 63 -21.80 -9.40 -13.54
CA PRO A 63 -21.20 -8.18 -13.03
C PRO A 63 -22.26 -7.10 -12.78
N PRO A 64 -22.11 -6.25 -11.75
CA PRO A 64 -22.94 -5.07 -11.62
C PRO A 64 -22.71 -4.16 -12.83
N ALA A 65 -23.74 -3.41 -13.23
CA ALA A 65 -23.55 -2.31 -14.16
C ALA A 65 -22.51 -1.33 -13.58
N THR A 66 -21.55 -0.91 -14.38
CA THR A 66 -20.55 0.11 -13.99
C THR A 66 -21.02 1.52 -14.37
N GLU A 67 -21.76 1.65 -15.47
CA GLU A 67 -22.42 2.89 -15.87
C GLU A 67 -23.66 3.20 -15.01
N ASN A 68 -23.83 4.47 -14.62
CA ASN A 68 -24.94 4.96 -13.78
C ASN A 68 -25.15 4.18 -12.47
N ASN A 69 -24.08 3.61 -11.92
CA ASN A 69 -24.13 2.82 -10.71
C ASN A 69 -24.18 3.72 -9.47
N LYS A 70 -25.39 4.07 -9.04
CA LYS A 70 -25.65 4.88 -7.85
C LYS A 70 -24.99 4.38 -6.56
N ALA A 71 -24.73 3.07 -6.44
CA ALA A 71 -24.03 2.53 -5.28
C ALA A 71 -22.52 2.81 -5.33
N LEU A 72 -21.91 2.72 -6.52
CA LEU A 72 -20.52 3.14 -6.76
C LEU A 72 -20.37 4.66 -6.55
N GLU A 73 -21.26 5.46 -7.15
CA GLU A 73 -21.29 6.92 -7.01
C GLU A 73 -21.40 7.37 -5.53
N ASP A 74 -22.25 6.72 -4.73
CA ASP A 74 -22.41 7.03 -3.30
C ASP A 74 -21.18 6.62 -2.48
N LEU A 75 -20.52 5.49 -2.81
CA LEU A 75 -19.25 5.09 -2.18
C LEU A 75 -18.13 6.10 -2.49
N GLU A 76 -17.94 6.45 -3.76
CA GLU A 76 -16.96 7.45 -4.20
C GLU A 76 -17.19 8.82 -3.56
N LYS A 77 -18.46 9.24 -3.47
CA LYS A 77 -18.86 10.51 -2.86
C LYS A 77 -18.63 10.55 -1.35
N ARG A 78 -19.02 9.50 -0.62
CA ARG A 78 -18.78 9.40 0.84
C ARG A 78 -17.30 9.29 1.17
N GLY A 79 -16.53 8.62 0.32
CA GLY A 79 -15.10 8.44 0.48
C GLY A 79 -14.24 9.62 0.01
N ASN A 80 -14.78 10.48 -0.84
CA ASN A 80 -14.04 11.47 -1.64
C ASN A 80 -12.88 10.84 -2.43
N VAL A 81 -13.20 9.80 -3.21
CA VAL A 81 -12.28 9.00 -4.02
C VAL A 81 -12.87 8.69 -5.39
N ASP A 82 -12.03 8.18 -6.30
CA ASP A 82 -12.43 7.55 -7.56
C ASP A 82 -12.02 6.06 -7.49
N LEU A 83 -12.93 5.12 -7.72
CA LEU A 83 -12.77 3.71 -7.37
C LEU A 83 -12.77 2.79 -8.61
N ASP A 84 -11.58 2.31 -9.00
CA ASP A 84 -11.39 1.29 -10.05
C ASP A 84 -11.58 -0.12 -9.46
N VAL A 85 -12.77 -0.72 -9.64
CA VAL A 85 -13.09 -2.06 -9.12
C VAL A 85 -12.93 -3.12 -10.21
N THR A 86 -11.88 -3.94 -10.11
CA THR A 86 -11.76 -5.17 -10.90
C THR A 86 -12.58 -6.30 -10.28
N PHE A 87 -13.66 -6.66 -10.96
CA PHE A 87 -14.46 -7.85 -10.66
C PHE A 87 -13.86 -9.08 -11.33
N VAL A 88 -13.50 -10.11 -10.54
CA VAL A 88 -12.93 -11.37 -11.05
C VAL A 88 -13.88 -12.52 -10.72
N PRO A 89 -14.29 -13.37 -11.70
CA PRO A 89 -15.12 -14.55 -11.46
C PRO A 89 -14.54 -15.45 -10.37
N SER A 90 -15.39 -16.00 -9.51
CA SER A 90 -14.98 -16.79 -8.33
C SER A 90 -13.99 -17.92 -8.65
N GLU A 91 -14.16 -18.58 -9.79
CA GLU A 91 -13.35 -19.69 -10.28
C GLU A 91 -11.91 -19.27 -10.59
N ALA A 92 -11.69 -18.00 -10.94
CA ALA A 92 -10.38 -17.44 -11.26
C ALA A 92 -9.79 -16.59 -10.12
N TYR A 93 -10.54 -16.36 -9.03
CA TYR A 93 -10.17 -15.37 -8.02
C TYR A 93 -8.88 -15.73 -7.29
N THR A 94 -8.74 -16.98 -6.84
CA THR A 94 -7.57 -17.45 -6.07
C THR A 94 -6.26 -17.24 -6.83
N ASP A 95 -6.24 -17.55 -8.12
CA ASP A 95 -5.06 -17.37 -8.97
C ASP A 95 -4.75 -15.88 -9.20
N LYS A 96 -5.77 -15.07 -9.49
CA LYS A 96 -5.61 -13.62 -9.66
C LYS A 96 -5.16 -12.92 -8.38
N LEU A 97 -5.69 -13.32 -7.22
CA LEU A 97 -5.25 -12.85 -5.91
C LEU A 97 -3.78 -13.22 -5.67
N SER A 98 -3.38 -14.45 -5.95
CA SER A 98 -1.98 -14.88 -5.79
C SER A 98 -1.03 -14.05 -6.66
N VAL A 99 -1.40 -13.77 -7.92
CA VAL A 99 -0.61 -12.90 -8.81
C VAL A 99 -0.59 -11.45 -8.31
N ALA A 100 -1.74 -10.90 -7.92
CA ALA A 100 -1.85 -9.53 -7.42
C ALA A 100 -1.01 -9.30 -6.16
N VAL A 101 -1.01 -10.26 -5.22
CA VAL A 101 -0.17 -10.22 -4.02
C VAL A 101 1.31 -10.30 -4.41
N SER A 102 1.73 -11.24 -5.26
CA SER A 102 3.14 -11.32 -5.71
C SER A 102 3.62 -10.09 -6.48
N ALA A 103 2.74 -9.40 -7.21
CA ALA A 103 3.09 -8.25 -8.06
C ALA A 103 3.38 -6.93 -7.31
N GLY A 104 3.32 -6.93 -5.97
CA GLY A 104 3.72 -5.78 -5.13
C GLY A 104 2.74 -4.60 -5.08
N ASN A 105 2.34 -4.04 -6.23
CA ASN A 105 1.70 -2.71 -6.31
C ASN A 105 0.51 -2.64 -7.31
N SER A 106 -0.12 -3.77 -7.67
CA SER A 106 -1.18 -3.78 -8.69
C SER A 106 -2.57 -3.34 -8.20
N TYR A 107 -2.80 -3.32 -6.89
CA TYR A 107 -4.09 -2.99 -6.24
C TYR A 107 -3.84 -2.39 -4.85
N ASP A 108 -4.66 -1.40 -4.49
CA ASP A 108 -4.71 -0.78 -3.16
C ASP A 108 -5.61 -1.55 -2.19
N LEU A 109 -6.67 -2.19 -2.71
CA LEU A 109 -7.61 -3.00 -1.94
C LEU A 109 -7.74 -4.40 -2.53
N LEU A 110 -7.63 -5.41 -1.69
CA LEU A 110 -7.79 -6.82 -2.04
C LEU A 110 -8.85 -7.46 -1.15
N LEU A 111 -9.78 -8.20 -1.74
CA LEU A 111 -10.62 -9.12 -0.97
C LEU A 111 -9.85 -10.41 -0.68
N MET A 112 -9.87 -10.82 0.57
CA MET A 112 -9.47 -12.16 0.99
C MET A 112 -10.71 -12.93 1.44
N ASP A 113 -11.00 -13.99 0.71
CA ASP A 113 -12.02 -14.99 1.02
C ASP A 113 -11.37 -16.06 1.90
N GLY A 114 -12.06 -16.57 2.92
CA GLY A 114 -11.49 -17.62 3.79
C GLY A 114 -10.77 -17.15 5.05
N GLY A 115 -11.08 -15.95 5.57
CA GLY A 115 -10.67 -15.56 6.93
C GLY A 115 -9.16 -15.38 7.12
N LYS A 116 -8.63 -15.76 8.29
CA LYS A 116 -7.23 -15.55 8.69
C LYS A 116 -6.46 -16.88 8.72
N ASP A 117 -5.91 -17.29 7.58
CA ASP A 117 -5.11 -18.52 7.46
C ASP A 117 -3.58 -18.28 7.64
N ASP A 118 -2.80 -19.35 7.51
CA ASP A 118 -1.33 -19.29 7.57
C ASP A 118 -0.73 -18.53 6.38
N LYS A 119 -1.35 -18.62 5.19
CA LYS A 119 -0.87 -17.95 3.97
C LYS A 119 -0.93 -16.43 4.14
N PHE A 120 -2.05 -15.91 4.63
CA PHE A 120 -2.20 -14.51 5.02
C PHE A 120 -1.24 -14.11 6.13
N SER A 121 -1.14 -14.92 7.19
CA SER A 121 -0.25 -14.63 8.33
C SER A 121 1.22 -14.51 7.88
N ASN A 122 1.65 -15.30 6.90
CA ASN A 122 2.97 -15.18 6.28
C ASN A 122 3.10 -13.94 5.39
N LEU A 123 2.09 -13.61 4.58
CA LEU A 123 2.09 -12.39 3.75
C LEU A 123 2.16 -11.11 4.59
N VAL A 124 1.44 -11.07 5.71
CA VAL A 124 1.54 -9.99 6.70
C VAL A 124 2.97 -9.86 7.23
N LYS A 125 3.59 -10.97 7.64
CA LYS A 125 4.98 -10.99 8.14
C LYS A 125 6.02 -10.62 7.08
N MET A 126 5.72 -10.84 5.80
CA MET A 126 6.51 -10.38 4.66
C MET A 126 6.29 -8.89 4.32
N GLY A 127 5.44 -8.17 5.06
CA GLY A 127 5.15 -6.76 4.82
C GLY A 127 4.28 -6.49 3.58
N ALA A 128 3.50 -7.48 3.13
CA ALA A 128 2.68 -7.34 1.92
C ALA A 128 1.52 -6.35 2.06
N PHE A 129 1.12 -6.01 3.30
CA PHE A 129 -0.09 -5.28 3.66
C PHE A 129 0.18 -4.21 4.73
N HIS A 130 -0.65 -3.18 4.77
CA HIS A 130 -0.49 -2.05 5.70
C HIS A 130 -1.09 -2.36 7.08
N ASP A 131 -0.44 -1.88 8.14
CA ASP A 131 -0.99 -1.95 9.50
C ASP A 131 -2.14 -0.95 9.63
N LEU A 132 -3.38 -1.46 9.69
CA LEU A 132 -4.60 -0.68 9.80
C LEU A 132 -4.99 -0.36 11.26
N THR A 133 -4.29 -0.91 12.25
CA THR A 133 -4.57 -0.68 13.67
C THR A 133 -4.73 0.81 14.05
N PRO A 134 -3.87 1.75 13.60
CA PRO A 134 -4.03 3.17 13.94
C PRO A 134 -5.09 3.92 13.11
N TYR A 135 -5.74 3.27 12.13
CA TYR A 135 -6.76 3.86 11.25
C TYR A 135 -8.20 3.38 11.57
N ILE A 136 -8.32 2.25 12.29
CA ILE A 136 -9.61 1.64 12.60
C ILE A 136 -10.18 2.23 13.90
N GLU A 137 -10.95 3.32 13.76
CA GLU A 137 -11.82 3.83 14.82
C GLU A 137 -13.16 3.07 14.83
N LYS A 138 -13.61 2.60 15.99
CA LYS A 138 -14.93 1.97 16.16
C LYS A 138 -16.06 2.99 15.93
N THR A 139 -16.48 3.10 14.67
CA THR A 139 -17.56 3.98 14.21
C THR A 139 -18.89 3.24 14.10
N LYS A 140 -20.00 3.97 13.90
CA LYS A 140 -21.36 3.41 13.96
C LYS A 140 -21.58 2.18 13.07
N ASN A 141 -20.94 2.14 11.90
CA ASN A 141 -21.11 1.06 10.94
C ASN A 141 -20.24 -0.17 11.29
N ILE A 142 -18.99 0.01 11.72
CA ILE A 142 -18.09 -1.13 12.01
C ILE A 142 -18.12 -1.60 13.48
N SER A 143 -18.67 -0.81 14.40
CA SER A 143 -18.88 -1.19 15.81
C SER A 143 -19.94 -2.28 16.00
N GLN A 144 -20.70 -2.60 14.95
CA GLN A 144 -21.68 -3.69 14.93
C GLN A 144 -21.04 -5.07 14.72
N ILE A 145 -19.75 -5.10 14.35
CA ILE A 145 -18.99 -6.34 14.20
C ILE A 145 -18.46 -6.78 15.57
N ASP A 146 -18.77 -8.02 15.96
CA ASP A 146 -18.40 -8.60 17.25
C ASP A 146 -16.88 -8.62 17.47
N ASP A 147 -16.45 -8.37 18.72
CA ASP A 147 -15.03 -8.32 19.07
C ASP A 147 -14.31 -9.66 18.90
N THR A 148 -15.04 -10.79 18.89
CA THR A 148 -14.48 -12.11 18.53
C THR A 148 -14.01 -12.14 17.08
N VAL A 149 -14.74 -11.49 16.16
CA VAL A 149 -14.35 -11.39 14.75
C VAL A 149 -13.11 -10.51 14.61
N TRP A 150 -13.12 -9.33 15.26
CA TRP A 150 -11.96 -8.42 15.27
C TRP A 150 -10.71 -9.04 15.87
N ASN A 151 -10.83 -9.82 16.95
CA ASN A 151 -9.71 -10.51 17.57
C ASN A 151 -9.25 -11.71 16.72
N GLY A 152 -10.17 -12.44 16.09
CA GLY A 152 -9.87 -13.58 15.23
C GLY A 152 -9.06 -13.24 13.97
N ILE A 153 -9.16 -12.01 13.47
CA ILE A 153 -8.39 -11.55 12.29
C ILE A 153 -7.05 -10.87 12.62
N LYS A 154 -6.68 -10.72 13.90
CA LYS A 154 -5.40 -10.10 14.28
C LYS A 154 -4.22 -11.00 13.94
N VAL A 155 -3.13 -10.39 13.47
CA VAL A 155 -1.81 -11.02 13.36
C VAL A 155 -0.87 -10.23 14.27
N ASP A 156 -0.23 -10.92 15.22
CA ASP A 156 0.69 -10.34 16.21
C ASP A 156 0.10 -9.09 16.92
N GLY A 157 -1.19 -9.15 17.24
CA GLY A 157 -1.97 -8.10 17.92
C GLY A 157 -2.51 -6.98 17.02
N LYS A 158 -2.07 -6.91 15.75
CA LYS A 158 -2.39 -5.85 14.78
C LYS A 158 -3.46 -6.26 13.78
N LEU A 159 -4.15 -5.28 13.22
CA LEU A 159 -5.16 -5.43 12.16
C LEU A 159 -4.56 -5.07 10.80
N TYR A 160 -4.77 -5.92 9.80
CA TYR A 160 -4.29 -5.72 8.42
C TYR A 160 -5.44 -5.69 7.39
N GLY A 161 -6.68 -5.67 7.86
CA GLY A 161 -7.86 -5.59 7.00
C GLY A 161 -9.14 -5.40 7.81
N ILE A 162 -10.22 -5.08 7.09
CA ILE A 162 -11.56 -4.86 7.63
C ILE A 162 -12.39 -6.14 7.42
N PRO A 163 -12.93 -6.77 8.48
CA PRO A 163 -13.73 -7.97 8.37
C PRO A 163 -15.11 -7.68 7.77
N ARG A 164 -15.59 -8.62 6.96
CA ARG A 164 -16.95 -8.71 6.42
C ARG A 164 -17.56 -10.00 6.96
N PRO A 165 -18.14 -9.99 8.17
CA PRO A 165 -18.69 -11.20 8.78
C PRO A 165 -19.80 -11.80 7.91
N ARG A 166 -19.77 -13.12 7.75
CA ARG A 166 -20.85 -13.92 7.15
C ARG A 166 -21.52 -14.78 8.22
N GLY A 167 -22.80 -15.08 8.03
CA GLY A 167 -23.54 -15.98 8.92
C GLY A 167 -23.08 -17.44 8.75
N LEU A 168 -22.94 -18.16 9.88
CA LEU A 168 -22.47 -19.55 9.93
C LEU A 168 -23.25 -20.50 9.02
N TYR A 169 -24.56 -20.29 8.85
CA TYR A 169 -25.45 -21.13 8.03
C TYR A 169 -25.44 -20.81 6.52
N GLY A 170 -24.49 -20.01 6.02
CA GLY A 170 -24.42 -19.60 4.62
C GLY A 170 -23.07 -19.86 3.93
N GLY A 171 -22.21 -20.71 4.49
CA GLY A 171 -20.79 -20.76 4.14
C GLY A 171 -20.03 -19.74 4.98
N GLY A 172 -19.36 -20.27 6.01
CA GLY A 172 -18.58 -19.52 6.99
C GLY A 172 -17.31 -18.91 6.41
N GLU A 173 -16.42 -18.51 7.32
CA GLU A 173 -15.31 -17.57 7.09
C GLU A 173 -15.78 -16.10 7.04
N ALA A 174 -15.12 -15.24 7.84
CA ALA A 174 -15.32 -13.80 7.81
C ALA A 174 -14.31 -13.20 6.83
N ASN A 175 -14.77 -12.77 5.67
CA ASN A 175 -13.89 -12.30 4.61
C ASN A 175 -13.20 -10.99 5.00
N ILE A 176 -11.97 -10.77 4.55
CA ILE A 176 -11.16 -9.62 4.96
C ILE A 176 -10.90 -8.72 3.75
N LEU A 177 -11.29 -7.45 3.81
CA LEU A 177 -10.82 -6.44 2.86
C LEU A 177 -9.48 -5.87 3.35
N ILE A 178 -8.42 -6.15 2.61
CA ILE A 178 -7.05 -5.81 2.97
C ILE A 178 -6.62 -4.56 2.22
N ALA A 179 -5.99 -3.63 2.95
CA ALA A 179 -5.34 -2.47 2.35
C ALA A 179 -3.86 -2.74 2.09
N ARG A 180 -3.45 -2.49 0.85
CA ARG A 180 -2.08 -2.59 0.38
C ARG A 180 -1.65 -1.22 -0.14
N THR A 181 -1.10 -0.40 0.75
CA THR A 181 -0.71 0.95 0.39
C THR A 181 0.70 0.96 -0.16
N GLY A 182 0.86 1.36 -1.42
CA GLY A 182 2.15 1.83 -1.92
C GLY A 182 2.68 2.94 -1.01
N TRP A 183 4.00 2.95 -0.77
CA TRP A 183 4.68 3.61 0.36
C TRP A 183 4.51 5.14 0.52
N THR A 184 3.66 5.80 -0.28
CA THR A 184 3.62 7.27 -0.40
C THR A 184 2.23 7.93 -0.38
N ASN A 185 1.10 7.19 -0.41
CA ASN A 185 -0.23 7.84 -0.56
C ASN A 185 -1.36 7.31 0.36
N THR A 186 -1.08 7.21 1.65
CA THR A 186 -2.04 6.77 2.70
C THR A 186 -3.08 7.84 3.09
N THR A 187 -3.09 9.01 2.44
CA THR A 187 -3.85 10.22 2.87
C THR A 187 -5.37 10.03 2.89
N TRP A 188 -5.91 9.10 2.10
CA TRP A 188 -7.35 8.84 2.03
C TRP A 188 -7.89 8.06 3.24
N LEU A 189 -7.10 7.18 3.86
CA LEU A 189 -7.49 6.41 5.05
C LEU A 189 -7.68 7.31 6.29
N TYR A 190 -7.07 8.49 6.32
CA TYR A 190 -7.24 9.48 7.40
C TYR A 190 -8.55 10.29 7.29
N ARG A 191 -9.30 10.20 6.18
CA ARG A 191 -10.50 11.03 5.98
C ARG A 191 -11.72 10.40 6.66
N ARG A 192 -12.07 10.99 7.81
CA ARG A 192 -13.08 10.63 8.84
C ARG A 192 -14.53 10.29 8.40
N GLN A 193 -14.81 10.19 7.09
CA GLN A 193 -16.17 10.20 6.53
C GLN A 193 -16.66 8.84 6.01
N TRP A 194 -15.77 7.87 5.83
CA TRP A 194 -16.06 6.51 5.32
C TRP A 194 -16.93 5.64 6.24
N MET A 195 -17.21 6.11 7.46
CA MET A 195 -17.48 5.24 8.60
C MET A 195 -18.65 5.71 9.49
N SER A 196 -19.17 6.93 9.26
CA SER A 196 -20.34 7.51 9.92
C SER A 196 -21.68 6.95 9.41
#